data_AF-A0A2V7CMR6-F1
#
_entry.id   AF-A0A2V7CMR6-F1
#
_cell.length_a   1.000
_cell.length_b   1.000
_cell.length_c   1.000
_cell.angle_alpha   90.00
_cell.angle_beta   90.00
_cell.angle_gamma   90.00
#
_symmetry.space_group_name_H-M   'P 1'
#
loop_
_entity.id
_entity.type
_entity.pdbx_description
1 polymer ?
#
loop_
_entity_poly.entity_id
_entity_poly.type
_entity_poly.pdbx_seq_one_letter_code
_entity_poly.pdbx_strand_id
1 'polypeptide(L)' 'MRQIDLRTSLLGVPLSWPVAVAPMGGLVLFHPEGDVEMARGCGLADTLQFLSGATGWSVEDVAKAG' A
#
# COMPACT_ATOMS: atom_id res chain seq x y z
N MET A 1 11.36 29.45 10.45
CA MET A 1 10.91 28.54 9.37
C MET A 1 9.68 27.80 9.86
N ARG A 2 8.65 27.62 9.02
CA ARG A 2 7.47 26.82 9.37
C ARG A 2 7.80 25.34 9.15
N GLN A 3 7.62 24.50 10.17
CA GLN A 3 7.75 23.05 10.06
C GLN A 3 6.38 22.48 9.70
N ILE A 4 6.32 21.62 8.67
CA ILE A 4 5.09 20.93 8.25
C ILE A 4 5.15 19.50 8.77
N ASP A 5 4.18 19.13 9.58
CA ASP A 5 3.99 17.76 10.02
C ASP A 5 2.93 17.11 9.11
N LEU A 6 3.31 16.02 8.43
CA LEU A 6 2.42 15.27 7.54
C LEU A 6 1.82 14.04 8.23
N ARG A 7 2.27 13.70 9.43
CA ARG A 7 1.83 12.49 10.12
C ARG A 7 0.34 12.53 10.38
N THR A 8 -0.30 11.38 10.22
CA THR A 8 -1.74 11.23 10.45
C THR A 8 -2.06 9.82 10.90
N SER A 9 -3.33 9.52 11.10
CA SER A 9 -3.81 8.16 11.29
C SER A 9 -5.07 7.89 10.50
N LEU A 10 -5.23 6.65 10.06
CA LEU A 10 -6.43 6.16 9.38
C LEU A 10 -6.91 4.90 10.07
N LEU A 11 -8.14 4.91 10.58
CA LEU A 11 -8.74 3.78 11.32
C LEU A 11 -7.87 3.27 12.49
N GLY A 12 -7.12 4.17 13.13
CA GLY A 12 -6.20 3.83 14.22
C GLY A 12 -4.80 3.38 13.79
N VAL A 13 -4.53 3.27 12.49
CA VAL A 13 -3.19 2.97 11.95
C VAL A 13 -2.40 4.28 11.77
N PRO A 14 -1.22 4.43 12.38
CA PRO A 14 -0.38 5.61 12.17
C PRO A 14 0.25 5.59 10.77
N LEU A 15 0.37 6.76 10.14
CA LEU A 15 1.01 6.97 8.84
C LEU A 15 1.99 8.13 8.92
N SER A 16 3.14 8.01 8.26
CA SER A 16 4.10 9.12 8.15
C SER A 16 3.58 10.31 7.33
N TRP A 17 2.56 10.09 6.49
CA TRP A 17 2.00 11.10 5.59
C TRP A 17 0.56 10.74 5.13
N PRO A 18 -0.27 11.71 4.67
CA PRO A 18 -1.71 11.53 4.50
C PRO A 18 -2.08 11.01 3.09
N VAL A 19 -1.41 9.97 2.65
CA VAL A 19 -1.64 9.32 1.34
C VAL A 19 -1.81 7.83 1.57
N ALA A 20 -2.63 7.18 0.75
CA ALA A 20 -2.80 5.73 0.68
C ALA A 20 -3.05 5.32 -0.79
N VAL A 21 -2.73 4.07 -1.13
CA VAL A 21 -2.94 3.52 -2.47
C VAL A 21 -4.35 2.93 -2.56
N ALA A 22 -5.15 3.48 -3.48
CA ALA A 22 -6.50 2.99 -3.78
C ALA A 22 -6.51 1.50 -4.21
N PRO A 23 -7.63 0.79 -4.11
CA PRO A 23 -7.71 -0.59 -4.57
C PRO A 23 -7.54 -0.69 -6.09
N MET A 24 -6.40 -1.23 -6.51
CA MET A 24 -6.02 -1.42 -7.92
C MET A 24 -6.05 -2.91 -8.27
N GLY A 25 -6.89 -3.31 -9.22
CA GLY A 25 -6.96 -4.70 -9.70
C GLY A 25 -6.07 -4.96 -10.91
N GLY A 26 -5.75 -6.23 -11.17
CA GLY A 26 -5.05 -6.66 -12.38
C GLY A 26 -3.59 -6.19 -12.45
N LEU A 27 -2.93 -5.94 -11.32
CA LEU A 27 -1.56 -5.42 -11.30
C LEU A 27 -0.55 -6.33 -12.01
N VAL A 28 -0.83 -7.64 -12.06
CA VAL A 28 -0.04 -8.62 -12.83
C VAL A 28 -0.01 -8.38 -14.34
N LEU A 29 -0.96 -7.59 -14.87
CA LEU A 29 -0.94 -7.16 -16.27
C LEU A 29 0.16 -6.12 -16.55
N PHE A 30 0.65 -5.44 -15.51
CA PHE A 30 1.66 -4.39 -15.60
C PHE A 30 3.02 -4.85 -15.08
N HIS A 31 3.06 -5.68 -14.06
CA HIS A 31 4.30 -6.22 -13.48
C HIS A 31 4.09 -7.66 -12.99
N PRO A 32 4.99 -8.63 -13.26
CA PRO A 32 4.78 -10.04 -12.88
C PRO A 32 4.45 -10.26 -11.39
N GLU A 33 5.06 -9.50 -10.50
CA GLU A 33 4.79 -9.57 -9.06
C GLU A 33 3.62 -8.70 -8.58
N GLY A 34 3.08 -7.84 -9.45
CA GLY A 34 1.84 -7.09 -9.24
C GLY A 34 1.61 -6.55 -7.82
N ASP A 35 0.56 -7.06 -7.18
CA ASP A 35 0.13 -6.66 -5.83
C ASP A 35 1.19 -6.85 -4.74
N VAL A 36 2.10 -7.82 -4.91
CA VAL A 36 3.20 -8.08 -3.96
C VAL A 36 4.23 -6.95 -3.99
N GLU A 37 4.59 -6.46 -5.18
CA GLU A 37 5.49 -5.31 -5.32
C GLU A 37 4.83 -4.00 -4.88
N MET A 38 3.51 -3.86 -5.09
CA MET A 38 2.75 -2.75 -4.53
C MET A 38 2.80 -2.73 -3.00
N ALA A 39 2.69 -3.88 -2.35
CA ALA A 39 2.78 -4.00 -0.89
C ALA A 39 4.15 -3.57 -0.39
N ARG A 40 5.23 -4.06 -1.01
CA ARG A 40 6.62 -3.66 -0.69
C ARG A 40 6.80 -2.15 -0.82
N GLY A 41 6.31 -1.56 -1.91
CA GLY A 41 6.37 -0.12 -2.14
C GLY A 41 5.60 0.69 -1.09
N CYS A 42 4.41 0.23 -0.69
CA CYS A 42 3.63 0.87 0.36
C CYS A 42 4.31 0.78 1.73
N GLY A 43 4.89 -0.37 2.07
CA GLY A 43 5.67 -0.55 3.30
C GLY A 43 6.88 0.38 3.36
N LEU A 44 7.65 0.49 2.26
CA LEU A 44 8.78 1.42 2.16
C LEU A 44 8.37 2.90 2.25
N ALA A 45 7.18 3.23 1.74
CA ALA A 45 6.63 4.57 1.78
C ALA A 45 5.86 4.86 3.09
N ASP A 46 5.81 3.93 4.04
CA ASP A 46 5.04 4.02 5.29
C ASP A 46 3.59 4.50 5.07
N THR A 47 2.93 3.80 4.14
CA THR A 47 1.55 4.06 3.71
C THR A 47 0.77 2.76 3.56
N LEU A 48 -0.54 2.86 3.35
CA LEU A 48 -1.45 1.73 3.22
C LEU A 48 -1.72 1.38 1.76
N GLN A 49 -1.68 0.08 1.45
CA GLN A 49 -2.29 -0.49 0.26
C GLN A 49 -3.69 -1.00 0.60
N PHE A 50 -4.69 -0.60 -0.18
CA PHE A 50 -5.96 -1.31 -0.23
C PHE A 50 -5.87 -2.42 -1.28
N LEU A 51 -5.92 -3.69 -0.87
CA LEU A 51 -5.86 -4.80 -1.81
C LEU A 51 -7.19 -4.94 -2.57
N SER A 52 -7.12 -5.05 -3.90
CA SER A 52 -8.29 -5.29 -4.75
C SER A 52 -8.73 -6.76 -4.69
N GLY A 53 -10.04 -7.00 -4.83
CA GLY A 53 -10.57 -8.36 -5.03
C GLY A 53 -10.17 -8.98 -6.38
N ALA A 54 -9.71 -8.16 -7.34
CA ALA A 54 -9.14 -8.60 -8.62
C ALA A 54 -7.60 -8.68 -8.56
N THR A 55 -7.08 -9.16 -7.44
CA THR A 55 -5.64 -9.42 -7.24
C THR A 55 -5.19 -10.66 -8.00
N GLY A 56 -3.94 -10.67 -8.47
CA GLY A 56 -3.30 -11.87 -9.03
C GLY A 56 -2.73 -12.82 -7.98
N TRP A 57 -2.76 -12.42 -6.70
CA TRP A 57 -2.09 -13.07 -5.59
C TRP A 57 -3.04 -13.35 -4.43
N SER A 58 -2.68 -14.32 -3.58
CA SER A 58 -3.39 -14.56 -2.32
C SER A 58 -3.26 -13.35 -1.38
N VAL A 59 -4.24 -13.15 -0.51
CA VAL A 59 -4.20 -12.08 0.49
C VAL A 59 -3.00 -12.26 1.41
N GLU A 60 -2.68 -13.51 1.77
CA GLU A 60 -1.60 -13.89 2.65
C GLU A 60 -0.22 -13.55 2.06
N ASP A 61 -0.03 -13.74 0.75
CA ASP A 61 1.26 -13.46 0.10
C ASP A 61 1.49 -11.95 -0.05
N VAL A 62 0.43 -11.19 -0.36
CA VAL A 62 0.51 -9.71 -0.40
C VAL A 62 0.78 -9.16 1.01
N ALA A 63 0.09 -9.66 2.04
CA ALA A 63 0.26 -9.20 3.41
C ALA A 63 1.65 -9.48 4.00
N LYS A 64 2.35 -10.53 3.55
CA LYS A 64 3.72 -10.84 3.99
C LYS A 64 4.79 -9.94 3.36
N ALA A 65 4.44 -9.24 2.28
CA ALA A 65 5.40 -8.49 1.48
C ALA A 65 5.51 -7.02 1.89
N GLY A 66 4.47 -6.47 2.52
CA GLY A 66 4.42 -5.11 3.04
C GLY A 66 4.89 -4.99 4.49
#